data_AF-A0AAW8Q0C3-F1
#
_entry.id   AF-A0AAW8Q0C3-F1
#
_cell.length_a   1.000
_cell.length_b   1.000
_cell.length_c   1.000
_cell.angle_alpha   90.00
_cell.angle_beta   90.00
_cell.angle_gamma   90.00
#
_symmetry.space_group_name_H-M   'P 1'
#
loop_
_entity.id
_entity.type
_entity.pdbx_description
1 polymer ?
#
loop_
_entity_poly.entity_id
_entity_poly.type
_entity_poly.pdbx_seq_one_letter_code
_entity_poly.pdbx_strand_id
1 'polypeptide(L)'
;MKASNKIALITFREDKSIITATDIILADSKEVGEQQIRGIMQNMANDPETDSYLIAANRGESIQSSIIQDEKEIEADVRCITRMAYYS
;
A
#
# COMPACT_ATOMS: atom_id res chain seq x y z
N MET A 1 -23.98 3.43 -1.10
CA MET A 1 -22.64 3.84 -1.58
C MET A 1 -21.92 2.60 -2.08
N LYS A 2 -21.39 2.58 -3.32
CA LYS A 2 -20.42 1.54 -3.69
C LYS A 2 -19.14 1.86 -2.91
N ALA A 3 -18.60 0.90 -2.16
CA ALA A 3 -17.31 1.08 -1.52
C ALA A 3 -16.29 1.36 -2.63
N SER A 4 -15.69 2.55 -2.60
CA SER A 4 -14.50 2.86 -3.36
C SER A 4 -13.39 2.10 -2.67
N ASN A 5 -12.83 1.10 -3.34
CA ASN A 5 -11.66 0.37 -2.85
C ASN A 5 -10.49 1.36 -2.93
N LYS A 6 -10.15 1.99 -1.81
CA LYS A 6 -9.07 2.97 -1.71
C LYS A 6 -7.87 2.29 -1.09
N ILE A 7 -6.69 2.66 -1.58
CA ILE A 7 -5.44 2.38 -0.89
C ILE A 7 -4.90 3.69 -0.35
N ALA A 8 -4.40 3.66 0.89
CA ALA A 8 -3.63 4.73 1.49
C ALA A 8 -2.18 4.29 1.66
N LEU A 9 -1.25 5.22 1.46
CA LEU A 9 0.17 5.07 1.71
C LEU A 9 0.63 6.18 2.65
N ILE A 10 1.31 5.80 3.72
CA ILE A 10 1.91 6.73 4.69
C ILE A 10 3.38 6.35 4.85
N THR A 11 4.29 7.30 4.69
CA THR A 11 5.73 7.08 4.87
C THR A 11 6.23 7.77 6.14
N PHE A 12 7.22 7.15 6.79
CA PHE A 12 7.75 7.58 8.07
C PHE A 12 9.28 7.65 8.04
N ARG A 13 9.84 8.61 8.77
CA ARG A 13 11.26 8.64 9.15
C ARG A 13 11.51 7.76 10.37
N GLU A 14 12.78 7.57 10.73
CA GLU A 14 13.26 6.82 11.89
C GLU A 14 12.65 7.34 13.20
N ASP A 15 12.49 8.66 13.31
CA ASP A 15 11.86 9.33 14.46
C ASP A 15 10.32 9.21 14.48
N LYS A 16 9.74 8.46 13.54
CA LYS A 16 8.31 8.24 13.34
C LYS A 16 7.53 9.48 12.89
N SER A 17 8.21 10.55 12.48
CA SER A 17 7.54 11.66 11.80
C SER A 17 7.00 11.21 10.44
N ILE A 18 5.78 11.66 10.12
CA ILE A 18 5.18 11.41 8.81
C ILE A 18 5.89 12.30 7.78
N ILE A 19 6.33 11.68 6.69
CA ILE A 19 6.89 12.39 5.54
C ILE A 19 5.75 12.72 4.57
N THR A 20 5.02 11.68 4.14
CA THR A 20 3.91 11.79 3.20
C THR A 20 2.74 10.91 3.64
N ALA A 21 1.51 11.35 3.37
CA ALA A 21 0.30 10.54 3.43
C ALA A 21 -0.52 10.80 2.17
N THR A 22 -0.73 9.77 1.35
CA THR A 22 -1.43 9.88 0.07
C THR A 22 -2.42 8.75 -0.15
N ASP A 23 -3.52 9.09 -0.82
CA ASP A 23 -4.41 8.10 -1.44
C ASP A 23 -3.77 7.61 -2.74
N ILE A 24 -3.97 6.33 -3.06
CA ILE A 24 -3.55 5.69 -4.31
C ILE A 24 -4.82 5.34 -5.09
N ILE A 25 -4.92 5.90 -6.29
CA ILE A 25 -5.92 5.49 -7.28
C ILE A 25 -5.34 4.31 -8.04
N LEU A 26 -6.00 3.16 -7.91
CA LEU A 26 -5.60 1.95 -8.60
C LEU A 26 -6.20 1.87 -10.00
N ALA A 27 -5.52 1.14 -10.88
CA ALA A 27 -6.04 0.77 -12.18
C ALA A 27 -7.32 -0.11 -12.07
N ASP A 28 -8.16 -0.11 -13.11
CA ASP A 28 -9.40 -0.90 -13.08
C ASP A 28 -9.13 -2.41 -13.11
N SER A 29 -8.07 -2.84 -13.79
CA SER A 29 -7.74 -4.27 -13.87
C SER A 29 -6.86 -4.70 -12.70
N LYS A 30 -7.19 -5.85 -12.13
CA LYS A 30 -6.46 -6.45 -11.00
C LYS A 30 -4.98 -6.65 -11.32
N GLU A 31 -4.67 -7.15 -12.52
CA GLU A 31 -3.29 -7.45 -12.93
C GLU A 31 -2.42 -6.19 -12.99
N VAL A 32 -2.95 -5.10 -13.56
CA VAL A 32 -2.23 -3.82 -13.63
C VAL A 32 -2.15 -3.20 -12.24
N GLY A 33 -3.21 -3.29 -11.44
CA GLY A 33 -3.23 -2.87 -10.05
C GLY A 33 -2.17 -3.53 -9.18
N GLU A 34 -2.02 -4.85 -9.30
CA GLU A 34 -1.00 -5.61 -8.57
C GLU A 34 0.41 -5.11 -8.91
N GLN A 35 0.69 -4.87 -10.20
CA GLN A 35 1.96 -4.31 -10.64
C GLN A 35 2.17 -2.88 -10.10
N GLN A 36 1.12 -2.07 -10.07
CA GLN A 36 1.16 -0.73 -9.51
C GLN A 36 1.46 -0.75 -8.00
N ILE A 37 0.78 -1.61 -7.24
CA ILE A 37 1.01 -1.79 -5.80
C ILE A 37 2.45 -2.23 -5.54
N ARG A 38 2.93 -3.24 -6.28
CA ARG A 38 4.32 -3.72 -6.20
C ARG A 38 5.32 -2.60 -6.47
N GLY A 39 5.13 -1.84 -7.55
CA GLY A 39 6.01 -0.73 -7.90
C GLY A 39 6.05 0.36 -6.85
N ILE A 40 4.90 0.72 -6.26
CA ILE A 40 4.82 1.69 -5.17
C ILE A 40 5.61 1.20 -3.96
N MET A 41 5.38 -0.04 -3.53
CA MET A 41 6.02 -0.63 -2.36
C MET A 41 7.54 -0.74 -2.53
N GLN A 42 8.00 -1.14 -3.71
CA GLN A 42 9.43 -1.16 -4.06
C GLN A 42 10.03 0.24 -4.07
N ASN A 43 9.33 1.23 -4.62
CA ASN A 43 9.81 2.61 -4.62
C ASN A 43 9.96 3.16 -3.18
N MET A 44 9.02 2.85 -2.28
CA MET A 44 9.10 3.30 -0.89
C MET A 44 10.16 2.58 -0.08
N ALA A 45 10.39 1.30 -0.32
CA ALA A 45 11.48 0.56 0.34
C ALA A 45 12.88 1.03 -0.10
N ASN A 46 12.98 1.65 -1.29
CA ASN A 46 14.23 2.19 -1.83
C ASN A 46 14.34 3.72 -1.69
N ASP A 47 13.33 4.37 -1.11
CA ASP A 47 13.35 5.82 -0.90
C ASP A 47 14.29 6.16 0.27
N PRO A 48 15.40 6.88 0.03
CA PRO A 48 16.39 7.17 1.07
C PRO A 48 15.86 8.05 2.22
N GLU A 49 14.71 8.72 2.03
CA GLU A 49 14.08 9.50 3.10
C GLU A 49 13.10 8.69 3.95
N THR A 50 12.71 7.48 3.49
CA THR A 50 11.68 6.64 4.12
C THR A 50 12.33 5.48 4.87
N ASP A 51 12.22 5.47 6.19
CA ASP A 51 12.67 4.36 7.05
C ASP A 51 11.63 3.25 7.17
N SER A 52 10.35 3.61 7.09
CA SER A 52 9.26 2.64 7.04
C SER A 52 8.01 3.24 6.39
N TYR A 53 7.11 2.40 5.89
CA TYR A 53 5.84 2.88 5.34
C TYR A 53 4.68 1.95 5.69
N LEU A 54 3.49 2.53 5.83
CA LEU A 54 2.24 1.85 5.98
C LEU A 54 1.48 1.89 4.65
N ILE A 55 1.08 0.71 4.17
CA ILE A 55 0.11 0.58 3.09
C ILE A 55 -1.18 0.00 3.66
N ALA A 56 -2.32 0.61 3.35
CA ALA A 56 -3.62 0.15 3.82
C ALA A 56 -4.60 0.10 2.66
N ALA A 57 -5.37 -0.98 2.56
CA ALA A 57 -6.50 -1.12 1.64
C ALA A 57 -7.78 -1.31 2.44
N ASN A 58 -8.85 -0.66 2.01
CA ASN A 58 -10.17 -0.83 2.62
C ASN A 58 -11.15 -1.53 1.69
N ARG A 59 -12.06 -2.28 2.28
CA ARG A 59 -13.21 -2.88 1.62
C ARG A 59 -14.42 -2.83 2.55
N GLY A 60 -15.35 -1.92 2.27
CA GLY A 60 -16.50 -1.69 3.15
C GLY A 60 -16.04 -1.26 4.55
N GLU A 61 -16.34 -2.08 5.56
CA GLU A 61 -15.96 -1.85 6.97
C GLU A 61 -14.64 -2.53 7.36
N SER A 62 -14.01 -3.27 6.44
CA SER A 62 -12.74 -3.96 6.68
C SER A 62 -11.56 -3.15 6.18
N ILE A 63 -10.46 -3.15 6.95
CA ILE A 63 -9.18 -2.57 6.56
C ILE A 63 -8.10 -3.65 6.70
N GLN A 64 -7.29 -3.82 5.66
CA GLN A 64 -6.02 -4.53 5.73
C GLN A 64 -4.90 -3.50 5.66
N SER A 65 -3.94 -3.58 6.57
CA SER A 65 -2.77 -2.71 6.55
C SER A 65 -1.52 -3.47 6.95
N SER A 66 -0.39 -3.06 6.40
CA SER A 66 0.93 -3.58 6.76
C SER A 66 1.90 -2.41 6.91
N ILE A 67 2.76 -2.47 7.93
CA ILE A 67 3.91 -1.57 8.08
C ILE A 67 5.12 -2.35 7.58
N ILE A 68 5.83 -1.79 6.62
CA ILE A 68 6.94 -2.45 5.93
C ILE A 68 8.22 -1.65 6.16
N GLN A 69 9.29 -2.38 6.42
CA GLN A 69 10.63 -1.85 6.70
C GLN A 69 11.71 -2.46 5.79
N ASP A 70 11.44 -3.61 5.17
CA ASP A 70 12.38 -4.34 4.31
C ASP A 70 11.65 -4.86 3.06
N GLU A 71 12.35 -4.87 1.92
CA GLU A 71 11.88 -5.42 0.66
C GLU A 71 11.43 -6.88 0.74
N LYS A 72 11.97 -7.67 1.68
CA LYS A 72 11.61 -9.08 1.86
C LYS A 72 10.12 -9.30 2.17
N GLU A 73 9.44 -8.30 2.71
CA GLU A 73 8.04 -8.36 3.12
C GLU A 73 7.08 -8.02 1.96
N ILE A 74 7.59 -7.31 0.93
CA ILE A 74 6.77 -6.71 -0.14
C ILE A 74 5.88 -7.73 -0.85
N GLU A 75 6.41 -8.86 -1.33
CA GLU A 75 5.61 -9.77 -2.16
C GLU A 75 4.44 -10.43 -1.41
N ALA A 76 4.60 -10.67 -0.10
CA ALA A 76 3.52 -11.20 0.72
C ALA A 76 2.41 -10.15 0.87
N ASP A 77 2.79 -8.91 1.15
CA ASP A 77 1.86 -7.82 1.36
C ASP A 77 1.19 -7.34 0.05
N VAL A 78 1.90 -7.31 -1.07
CA VAL A 78 1.33 -7.03 -2.41
C VAL A 78 0.14 -7.93 -2.67
N ARG A 79 0.27 -9.24 -2.39
CA ARG A 79 -0.82 -10.20 -2.60
C ARG A 79 -2.01 -9.93 -1.68
N CYS A 80 -1.77 -9.62 -0.41
CA CYS A 80 -2.82 -9.33 0.57
C CYS A 80 -3.57 -8.04 0.24
N ILE A 81 -2.83 -6.97 -0.05
CA ILE A 81 -3.38 -5.65 -0.39
C ILE A 81 -4.13 -5.70 -1.72
N THR A 82 -3.58 -6.35 -2.74
CA THR A 82 -4.27 -6.55 -4.03
C THR A 82 -5.57 -7.33 -3.85
N ARG A 83 -5.57 -8.38 -3.01
CA ARG A 83 -6.79 -9.14 -2.72
C ARG A 83 -7.86 -8.26 -2.07
N MET A 84 -7.48 -7.46 -1.07
CA MET A 84 -8.41 -6.55 -0.39
C MET A 84 -8.97 -5.49 -1.35
N ALA A 85 -8.14 -4.95 -2.23
CA ALA A 85 -8.53 -3.88 -3.16
C ALA A 85 -9.39 -4.36 -4.36
N TYR A 86 -9.31 -5.64 -4.76
CA TYR A 86 -9.97 -6.11 -5.99
C TYR A 86 -11.02 -7.20 -5.81
N TYR A 87 -11.01 -7.98 -4.74
CA TYR A 87 -12.01 -9.04 -4.58
C TYR A 87 -13.29 -8.51 -3.95
N SER A 88 -14.43 -8.88 -4.55
CA SER A 88 -15.80 -8.70 -4.05
C SER A 88 -16.27 -9.86 -3.17
#